data_AF-C0HK81-F1
#
_entry.id   AF-C0HK81-F1
#
_cell.length_a   1.000
_cell.length_b   1.000
_cell.length_c   1.000
_cell.angle_alpha   90.00
_cell.angle_beta   90.00
_cell.angle_gamma   90.00
#
_symmetry.space_group_name_H-M   'P 1'
#
loop_
_entity.id
_entity.type
_entity.pdbx_description
1 polymer ?
#
loop_
_entity_poly.entity_id
_entity_poly.type
_entity_poly.pdbx_seq_one_letter_code
_entity_poly.pdbx_strand_id
1 'polypeptide(L)'
;ADTIVAVELDSYPNTDIGDPNYPHIGIDIKSVRSKSTARWNMQTGKVGTVHISYNSVSKRLSAVVSYSGSSSTTVSYDVDLNNVLPEWVRVGLSATTGLYKQTNTILSWSFTSKLKTNSIADENSLHFSFHKFSQNPKDLILQGDASTDSDGNLQLTKVSSSGDPQGNSVGRALFYAPVHIWEKSAVVASFDATFTFLIKSPDREPADGITFFIANTDTTIPSGSGGRLLGLFPDAN
;
A
#
# COMPACT_ATOMS: atom_id res chain seq x y z
N ALA A 1 -19.17 -4.79 -0.87
CA ALA A 1 -18.01 -4.18 -0.19
C ALA A 1 -16.77 -4.79 -0.78
N ASP A 2 -15.72 -4.00 -0.94
CA ASP A 2 -14.45 -4.50 -1.50
C ASP A 2 -13.80 -5.51 -0.55
N THR A 3 -13.08 -6.46 -1.14
CA THR A 3 -12.24 -7.39 -0.38
C THR A 3 -10.82 -6.90 -0.45
N ILE A 4 -10.26 -6.47 0.68
CA ILE A 4 -8.95 -5.83 0.75
C ILE A 4 -7.99 -6.62 1.63
N VAL A 5 -6.77 -6.75 1.12
CA VAL A 5 -5.57 -7.11 1.90
C VAL A 5 -4.59 -5.96 1.76
N ALA A 6 -4.03 -5.47 2.86
CA ALA A 6 -3.10 -4.35 2.81
C ALA A 6 -1.91 -4.52 3.77
N VAL A 7 -0.86 -3.79 3.45
CA VAL A 7 0.25 -3.49 4.35
C VAL A 7 0.21 -1.99 4.58
N GLU A 8 0.01 -1.58 5.82
CA GLU A 8 -0.07 -0.17 6.20
C GLU A 8 1.25 0.31 6.78
N LEU A 9 1.63 1.53 6.40
CA LEU A 9 2.60 2.36 7.10
C LEU A 9 1.79 3.45 7.80
N ASP A 10 1.34 3.10 9.00
CA ASP A 10 0.52 3.96 9.83
C ASP A 10 1.40 4.92 10.63
N SER A 11 1.18 6.20 10.39
CA SER A 11 1.92 7.30 10.99
C SER A 11 1.25 7.90 12.23
N TYR A 12 -0.04 7.62 12.46
CA TYR A 12 -0.83 8.26 13.50
C TYR A 12 -1.61 7.22 14.35
N PRO A 13 -1.29 7.07 15.64
CA PRO A 13 -1.90 6.03 16.46
C PRO A 13 -3.36 6.33 16.83
N ASN A 14 -4.32 5.61 16.25
CA ASN A 14 -5.73 5.62 16.62
C ASN A 14 -6.07 4.46 17.58
N THR A 15 -5.68 4.61 18.85
CA THR A 15 -5.80 3.53 19.86
C THR A 15 -7.22 3.00 20.09
N ASP A 16 -8.27 3.75 19.74
CA ASP A 16 -9.67 3.31 19.81
C ASP A 16 -10.04 2.26 18.74
N ILE A 17 -9.29 2.19 17.64
CA ILE A 17 -9.45 1.17 16.60
C ILE A 17 -8.42 0.03 16.69
N GLY A 18 -7.55 0.05 17.70
CA GLY A 18 -6.64 -1.06 18.00
C GLY A 18 -5.18 -0.78 17.69
N ASP A 19 -4.86 0.40 17.18
CA ASP A 19 -3.47 0.76 16.88
C ASP A 19 -2.64 0.77 18.16
N PRO A 20 -1.38 0.31 18.09
CA PRO A 20 -0.43 0.58 19.15
C PRO A 20 -0.23 2.09 19.31
N ASN A 21 0.16 2.53 20.51
CA ASN A 21 0.41 3.95 20.82
C ASN A 21 1.76 4.46 20.25
N TYR A 22 2.05 4.16 18.99
CA TYR A 22 3.23 4.58 18.22
C TYR A 22 3.00 4.34 16.72
N PRO A 23 3.70 5.06 15.82
CA PRO A 23 3.71 4.74 14.40
C PRO A 23 4.14 3.29 14.16
N HIS A 24 3.46 2.60 13.26
CA HIS A 24 3.64 1.17 13.07
C HIS A 24 3.49 0.75 11.61
N ILE A 25 4.06 -0.40 11.30
CA ILE A 25 3.73 -1.14 10.08
C ILE A 25 2.76 -2.25 10.44
N GLY A 26 1.72 -2.43 9.64
CA GLY A 26 0.62 -3.35 9.91
C GLY A 26 0.29 -4.27 8.74
N ILE A 27 -0.45 -5.35 9.00
CA ILE A 27 -1.01 -6.25 7.99
C ILE A 27 -2.52 -6.34 8.20
N ASP A 28 -3.26 -5.86 7.21
CA ASP A 28 -4.71 -5.73 7.26
C ASP A 28 -5.36 -6.79 6.39
N ILE A 29 -6.26 -7.55 7.00
CA ILE A 29 -7.04 -8.59 6.32
C ILE A 29 -8.52 -8.25 6.47
N LYS A 30 -9.09 -7.61 5.44
CA LYS A 30 -10.50 -7.20 5.33
C LYS A 30 -10.99 -6.22 6.41
N SER A 31 -10.10 -5.61 7.16
CA SER A 31 -10.40 -4.69 8.27
C SER A 31 -9.19 -3.78 8.49
N VAL A 32 -9.45 -2.53 8.89
CA VAL A 32 -8.39 -1.59 9.35
C VAL A 32 -7.73 -2.05 10.65
N ARG A 33 -8.35 -2.98 11.38
CA ARG A 33 -7.78 -3.55 12.59
C ARG A 33 -6.73 -4.59 12.21
N SER A 34 -5.51 -4.10 12.08
CA SER A 34 -4.30 -4.87 11.77
C SER A 34 -4.24 -6.22 12.50
N LYS A 35 -3.96 -7.30 11.77
CA LYS A 35 -3.76 -8.66 12.34
C LYS A 35 -2.40 -8.84 12.98
N SER A 36 -1.43 -8.05 12.55
CA SER A 36 -0.06 -8.08 13.04
C SER A 36 0.53 -6.69 12.85
N THR A 37 1.16 -6.14 13.89
CA THR A 37 1.79 -4.82 13.87
C THR A 37 3.23 -4.89 14.35
N ALA A 38 4.10 -4.04 13.83
CA ALA A 38 5.44 -3.83 14.36
C ALA A 38 5.76 -2.33 14.48
N ARG A 39 6.46 -1.95 15.56
CA ARG A 39 6.87 -0.55 15.77
C ARG A 39 7.73 -0.05 14.60
N TRP A 40 7.31 1.04 14.00
CA TRP A 40 8.01 1.71 12.93
C TRP A 40 8.62 3.01 13.44
N ASN A 41 9.95 3.09 13.41
CA ASN A 41 10.67 4.33 13.74
C ASN A 41 10.63 5.26 12.53
N MET A 42 9.46 5.83 12.26
CA MET A 42 9.21 6.72 11.12
C MET A 42 10.17 7.92 11.15
N GLN A 43 10.75 8.24 9.98
CA GLN A 43 11.65 9.37 9.80
C GLN A 43 11.04 10.38 8.82
N THR A 44 10.39 11.42 9.35
CA THR A 44 9.84 12.51 8.53
C THR A 44 10.94 13.21 7.72
N GLY A 45 10.63 13.54 6.46
CA GLY A 45 11.55 14.17 5.52
C GLY A 45 12.67 13.26 5.00
N LYS A 46 12.66 11.96 5.32
CA LYS A 46 13.60 10.96 4.79
C LYS A 46 12.90 10.04 3.81
N VAL A 47 13.64 9.62 2.77
CA VAL A 47 13.16 8.61 1.82
C VAL A 47 13.21 7.25 2.49
N GLY A 48 12.05 6.61 2.62
CA GLY A 48 11.91 5.23 3.07
C GLY A 48 11.68 4.27 1.91
N THR A 49 12.04 3.01 2.12
CA THR A 49 11.77 1.91 1.18
C THR A 49 10.96 0.84 1.88
N VAL A 50 9.91 0.36 1.22
CA VAL A 50 9.11 -0.78 1.65
C VAL A 50 9.28 -1.92 0.67
N HIS A 51 9.49 -3.13 1.19
CA HIS A 51 9.45 -4.38 0.45
C HIS A 51 8.34 -5.25 1.03
N ILE A 52 7.44 -5.76 0.19
CA ILE A 52 6.36 -6.67 0.55
C ILE A 52 6.54 -7.95 -0.25
N SER A 53 6.40 -9.10 0.39
CA SER A 53 6.48 -10.39 -0.28
C SER A 53 5.46 -11.39 0.26
N TYR A 54 4.99 -12.25 -0.64
CA TYR A 54 4.11 -13.36 -0.33
C TYR A 54 4.47 -14.58 -1.16
N ASN A 55 4.31 -15.76 -0.57
CA ASN A 55 4.48 -17.05 -1.24
C ASN A 55 3.38 -18.03 -0.81
N SER A 56 2.74 -18.69 -1.78
CA SER A 56 1.61 -19.61 -1.54
C SER A 56 1.99 -20.93 -0.86
N VAL A 57 3.28 -21.29 -0.86
CA VAL A 57 3.79 -22.49 -0.16
C VAL A 57 3.91 -22.21 1.33
N SER A 58 4.52 -21.07 1.70
CA SER A 58 4.63 -20.67 3.10
C SER A 58 3.35 -20.05 3.65
N LYS A 59 2.44 -19.58 2.77
CA LYS A 59 1.20 -18.88 3.11
C LYS A 59 1.45 -17.74 4.09
N ARG A 60 2.49 -16.95 3.80
CA ARG A 60 2.95 -15.90 4.70
C ARG A 60 3.15 -14.61 3.94
N LEU A 61 2.45 -13.57 4.38
CA LEU A 61 2.65 -12.19 3.94
C LEU A 61 3.68 -11.54 4.87
N SER A 62 4.70 -10.91 4.30
CA SER A 62 5.74 -10.21 5.05
C SER A 62 6.00 -8.84 4.45
N ALA A 63 6.30 -7.87 5.29
CA ALA A 63 6.70 -6.55 4.86
C ALA A 63 7.89 -6.04 5.68
N VAL A 64 8.79 -5.32 5.01
CA VAL A 64 9.96 -4.69 5.60
C VAL A 64 9.98 -3.22 5.20
N VAL A 65 10.06 -2.33 6.17
CA VAL A 65 10.29 -0.89 5.95
C VAL A 65 11.67 -0.50 6.47
N SER A 66 12.37 0.33 5.71
CA SER A 66 13.74 0.75 6.05
C SER A 66 14.06 2.17 5.58
N TYR A 67 15.04 2.77 6.23
CA TYR A 67 15.66 4.05 5.85
C TYR A 67 17.16 3.85 5.74
N SER A 68 17.80 4.57 4.82
CA SER A 68 19.26 4.49 4.64
C SER A 68 20.01 4.77 5.95
N GLY A 69 20.89 3.85 6.37
CA GLY A 69 21.68 3.97 7.59
C GLY A 69 20.91 3.72 8.90
N SER A 70 19.68 3.22 8.84
CA SER A 70 18.85 2.88 10.00
C SER A 70 18.47 1.40 10.00
N SER A 71 18.13 0.86 11.18
CA SER A 71 17.58 -0.50 11.29
C SER A 71 16.22 -0.59 10.58
N SER A 72 15.96 -1.72 9.93
CA SER A 72 14.66 -2.01 9.32
C SER A 72 13.64 -2.50 10.36
N THR A 73 12.37 -2.25 10.11
CA THR A 73 11.25 -2.88 10.82
C THR A 73 10.61 -3.91 9.92
N THR A 74 10.27 -5.08 10.48
CA THR A 74 9.61 -6.18 9.77
C THR A 74 8.30 -6.55 10.46
N VAL A 75 7.27 -6.85 9.67
CA VAL A 75 6.03 -7.48 10.12
C VAL A 75 5.72 -8.68 9.24
N SER A 76 5.07 -9.69 9.83
CA SER A 76 4.58 -10.85 9.08
C SER A 76 3.27 -11.35 9.65
N TYR A 77 2.49 -12.01 8.80
CA TYR A 77 1.26 -12.70 9.18
C TYR A 77 1.07 -13.93 8.29
N ASP A 78 0.75 -15.05 8.92
CA ASP A 78 0.43 -16.29 8.19
C ASP A 78 -1.03 -16.21 7.73
N VAL A 79 -1.23 -16.18 6.41
CA VAL A 79 -2.52 -16.05 5.75
C VAL A 79 -2.51 -16.77 4.42
N ASP A 80 -3.55 -17.57 4.17
CA ASP A 80 -3.80 -18.16 2.86
C ASP A 80 -4.61 -17.17 2.01
N LEU A 81 -3.92 -16.39 1.17
CA LEU A 81 -4.57 -15.35 0.36
C LEU A 81 -5.60 -15.93 -0.64
N ASN A 82 -5.51 -17.21 -0.99
CA ASN A 82 -6.47 -17.86 -1.88
C ASN A 82 -7.86 -17.99 -1.22
N ASN A 83 -7.90 -18.02 0.12
CA ASN A 83 -9.14 -18.06 0.89
C ASN A 83 -9.65 -16.66 1.25
N VAL A 84 -8.94 -15.61 0.84
CA VAL A 84 -9.27 -14.22 1.14
C VAL A 84 -9.65 -13.46 -0.13
N LEU A 85 -8.76 -13.46 -1.13
CA LEU A 85 -8.89 -12.64 -2.33
C LEU A 85 -9.45 -13.44 -3.52
N PRO A 86 -10.16 -12.78 -4.45
CA PRO A 86 -10.51 -13.40 -5.72
C PRO A 86 -9.25 -13.74 -6.53
N GLU A 87 -9.43 -14.59 -7.54
CA GLU A 87 -8.35 -15.05 -8.42
C GLU A 87 -7.68 -13.91 -9.20
N TRP A 88 -8.50 -12.95 -9.64
CA TRP A 88 -8.09 -11.74 -10.35
C TRP A 88 -8.30 -10.52 -9.47
N VAL A 89 -7.26 -9.70 -9.34
CA VAL A 89 -7.23 -8.53 -8.45
C VAL A 89 -6.64 -7.32 -9.16
N ARG A 90 -6.67 -6.16 -8.51
CA ARG A 90 -5.74 -5.06 -8.78
C ARG A 90 -4.88 -4.81 -7.56
N VAL A 91 -3.66 -4.35 -7.82
CA VAL A 91 -2.72 -3.91 -6.80
C VAL A 91 -2.61 -2.39 -6.85
N GLY A 92 -2.45 -1.76 -5.69
CA GLY A 92 -2.45 -0.32 -5.59
C GLY A 92 -1.70 0.21 -4.38
N LEU A 93 -1.51 1.52 -4.40
CA LEU A 93 -1.08 2.32 -3.26
C LEU A 93 -2.22 3.25 -2.87
N SER A 94 -2.48 3.41 -1.58
CA SER A 94 -3.48 4.34 -1.03
C SER A 94 -2.83 5.19 0.05
N ALA A 95 -3.30 6.42 0.22
CA ALA A 95 -2.91 7.25 1.34
C ALA A 95 -4.02 8.24 1.70
N THR A 96 -3.95 8.73 2.92
CA THR A 96 -4.91 9.69 3.45
C THR A 96 -4.28 10.70 4.39
N THR A 97 -5.02 11.77 4.60
CA THR A 97 -4.86 12.72 5.70
C THR A 97 -6.24 13.03 6.30
N GLY A 98 -6.27 13.30 7.60
CA GLY A 98 -7.43 13.77 8.34
C GLY A 98 -7.25 15.23 8.78
N LEU A 99 -7.49 15.49 10.07
CA LEU A 99 -7.19 16.78 10.70
C LEU A 99 -5.67 17.04 10.73
N TYR A 100 -4.92 15.99 11.04
CA TYR A 100 -3.46 15.93 10.92
C TYR A 100 -3.09 15.53 9.49
N LYS A 101 -1.88 15.88 9.05
CA LYS A 101 -1.51 15.79 7.64
C LYS A 101 -0.03 15.57 7.41
N GLN A 102 0.26 14.96 6.28
CA GLN A 102 1.60 14.72 5.75
C GLN A 102 1.57 14.65 4.22
N THR A 103 2.71 14.81 3.57
CA THR A 103 2.86 14.44 2.17
C THR A 103 2.89 12.93 2.08
N ASN A 104 2.19 12.37 1.09
CA ASN A 104 2.22 10.94 0.81
C ASN A 104 2.80 10.73 -0.59
N THR A 105 4.08 11.08 -0.74
CA THR A 105 4.77 11.09 -2.01
C THR A 105 5.40 9.72 -2.28
N ILE A 106 5.14 9.15 -3.45
CA ILE A 106 5.74 7.93 -3.96
C ILE A 106 6.75 8.31 -5.04
N LEU A 107 8.01 7.92 -4.83
CA LEU A 107 9.13 8.23 -5.72
C LEU A 107 9.36 7.09 -6.73
N SER A 108 9.10 5.85 -6.32
CA SER A 108 9.15 4.68 -7.19
C SER A 108 8.22 3.59 -6.70
N TRP A 109 7.77 2.72 -7.62
CA TRP A 109 6.97 1.55 -7.31
C TRP A 109 7.20 0.44 -8.33
N SER A 110 7.53 -0.76 -7.87
CA SER A 110 7.62 -1.96 -8.68
C SER A 110 6.81 -3.10 -8.07
N PHE A 111 6.39 -4.00 -8.94
CA PHE A 111 5.64 -5.18 -8.56
C PHE A 111 5.97 -6.33 -9.52
N THR A 112 6.06 -7.53 -8.98
CA THR A 112 6.21 -8.76 -9.73
C THR A 112 5.24 -9.79 -9.18
N SER A 113 4.48 -10.44 -10.03
CA SER A 113 3.68 -11.62 -9.70
C SER A 113 4.09 -12.78 -10.59
N LYS A 114 4.14 -13.98 -10.00
CA LYS A 114 4.53 -15.23 -10.68
C LYS A 114 3.56 -16.34 -10.31
N LEU A 115 3.07 -17.05 -11.31
CA LEU A 115 2.29 -18.28 -11.20
C LEU A 115 3.04 -19.40 -11.91
N LYS A 116 3.48 -20.40 -11.15
CA LYS A 116 4.10 -21.61 -11.68
C LYS A 116 3.10 -22.74 -11.65
N THR A 117 2.74 -23.25 -12.82
CA THR A 117 1.81 -24.39 -12.97
C THR A 117 2.56 -25.72 -13.02
N ASN A 118 1.83 -26.84 -12.95
CA ASN A 118 2.40 -28.19 -13.07
C ASN A 118 2.94 -28.49 -14.48
N SER A 119 2.51 -27.74 -15.49
CA SER A 119 3.04 -27.79 -16.85
C SER A 119 4.45 -27.18 -16.86
N ILE A 120 5.44 -28.00 -17.23
CA ILE A 120 6.88 -27.68 -17.21
C ILE A 120 7.24 -26.42 -18.05
N ALA A 121 6.34 -25.95 -18.92
CA ALA A 121 6.59 -24.89 -19.87
C ALA A 121 5.97 -23.52 -19.54
N ASP A 122 5.06 -23.39 -18.56
CA ASP A 122 4.30 -22.14 -18.37
C ASP A 122 4.46 -21.56 -16.95
N GLU A 123 5.45 -20.67 -16.81
CA GLU A 123 5.49 -19.64 -15.76
C GLU A 123 4.80 -18.38 -16.29
N ASN A 124 3.60 -18.10 -15.80
CA ASN A 124 2.94 -16.83 -16.07
C ASN A 124 3.50 -15.79 -15.11
N SER A 125 4.05 -14.71 -15.64
CA SER A 125 4.56 -13.61 -14.83
C SER A 125 4.07 -12.26 -15.33
N LEU A 126 3.80 -11.37 -14.38
CA LEU A 126 3.51 -9.97 -14.60
C LEU A 126 4.55 -9.14 -13.85
N HIS A 127 5.12 -8.15 -14.51
CA HIS A 127 6.07 -7.22 -13.89
C HIS A 127 5.82 -5.79 -14.37
N PHE A 128 5.92 -4.84 -13.44
CA PHE A 128 6.05 -3.42 -13.77
C PHE A 128 7.04 -2.74 -12.82
N SER A 129 7.63 -1.64 -13.29
CA SER A 129 8.49 -0.77 -12.50
C SER A 129 8.34 0.69 -12.93
N PHE A 130 7.96 1.54 -11.99
CA PHE A 130 7.90 2.99 -12.13
C PHE A 130 9.06 3.60 -11.34
N HIS A 131 10.03 4.17 -12.05
CA HIS A 131 11.09 5.01 -11.44
C HIS A 131 10.79 6.52 -11.58
N LYS A 132 9.77 6.85 -12.37
CA LYS A 132 9.23 8.18 -12.57
C LYS A 132 7.79 8.04 -13.04
N PHE A 133 6.91 8.93 -12.61
CA PHE A 133 5.52 8.97 -13.00
C PHE A 133 5.30 10.09 -14.01
N SER A 134 4.79 9.74 -15.20
CA SER A 134 4.48 10.74 -16.22
C SER A 134 3.27 11.59 -15.81
N GLN A 135 3.16 12.78 -16.42
CA GLN A 135 1.91 13.52 -16.39
C GLN A 135 0.83 12.69 -17.08
N ASN A 136 -0.29 12.43 -16.39
CA ASN A 136 -1.38 11.56 -16.85
C ASN A 136 -0.92 10.12 -17.21
N PRO A 137 -0.51 9.31 -16.22
CA PRO A 137 -0.06 7.94 -16.47
C PRO A 137 -1.20 7.08 -17.01
N LYS A 138 -1.01 6.45 -18.17
CA LYS A 138 -2.03 5.58 -18.80
C LYS A 138 -2.11 4.20 -18.15
N ASP A 139 -1.02 3.76 -17.54
CA ASP A 139 -0.90 2.44 -16.92
C ASP A 139 -1.27 2.46 -15.43
N LEU A 140 -1.78 3.59 -14.95
CA LEU A 140 -2.30 3.76 -13.60
C LEU A 140 -3.74 4.27 -13.63
N ILE A 141 -4.56 3.73 -12.73
CA ILE A 141 -5.88 4.27 -12.41
C ILE A 141 -5.70 5.14 -11.17
N LEU A 142 -5.79 6.45 -11.35
CA LEU A 142 -5.78 7.41 -10.25
C LEU A 142 -7.21 7.59 -9.72
N GLN A 143 -7.35 7.57 -8.39
CA GLN A 143 -8.62 7.78 -7.70
C GLN A 143 -8.46 8.84 -6.62
N GLY A 144 -9.54 9.56 -6.34
CA GLY A 144 -9.56 10.62 -5.35
C GLY A 144 -8.61 11.75 -5.72
N ASP A 145 -7.76 12.13 -4.77
CA ASP A 145 -6.83 13.25 -4.86
C ASP A 145 -5.46 12.88 -5.46
N ALA A 146 -5.28 11.63 -5.86
CA ALA A 146 -4.00 11.16 -6.38
C ALA A 146 -3.65 11.87 -7.70
N SER A 147 -2.41 12.34 -7.83
CA SER A 147 -1.91 13.08 -8.99
C SER A 147 -0.41 12.83 -9.21
N THR A 148 0.12 13.21 -10.37
CA THR A 148 1.56 13.16 -10.64
C THR A 148 2.12 14.57 -10.74
N ASP A 149 3.26 14.83 -10.10
CA ASP A 149 3.87 16.15 -10.05
C ASP A 149 4.90 16.37 -11.19
N SER A 150 5.39 17.61 -11.33
CA SER A 150 6.37 17.98 -12.36
C SER A 150 7.74 17.33 -12.17
N ASP A 151 8.06 16.91 -10.95
CA ASP A 151 9.30 16.21 -10.62
C ASP A 151 9.22 14.72 -11.01
N GLY A 152 8.00 14.26 -11.31
CA GLY A 152 7.69 12.90 -11.73
C GLY A 152 7.50 11.95 -10.57
N ASN A 153 7.01 12.45 -9.43
CA ASN A 153 6.54 11.65 -8.32
C ASN A 153 5.03 11.49 -8.39
N LEU A 154 4.53 10.44 -7.75
CA LEU A 154 3.11 10.24 -7.52
C LEU A 154 2.75 10.81 -6.15
N GLN A 155 1.88 11.80 -6.11
CA GLN A 155 1.29 12.37 -4.90
C GLN A 155 -0.03 11.66 -4.62
N LEU A 156 -0.10 10.83 -3.58
CA LEU A 156 -1.34 10.10 -3.25
C LEU A 156 -2.39 11.00 -2.59
N THR A 157 -1.97 12.06 -1.89
CA THR A 157 -2.84 13.06 -1.25
C THR A 157 -2.53 14.46 -1.74
N LYS A 158 -3.47 15.39 -1.56
CA LYS A 158 -3.32 16.80 -1.97
C LYS A 158 -2.09 17.44 -1.34
N VAL A 159 -1.33 18.11 -2.19
CA VAL A 159 -0.22 19.00 -1.83
C VAL A 159 -0.49 20.35 -2.48
N SER A 160 -0.30 21.44 -1.74
CA SER A 160 -0.44 22.79 -2.26
C SER A 160 0.71 23.15 -3.22
N SER A 161 0.58 24.25 -3.94
CA SER A 161 1.64 24.75 -4.85
C SER A 161 2.95 25.12 -4.13
N SER A 162 2.93 25.37 -2.82
CA SER A 162 4.14 25.58 -2.00
C SER A 162 4.80 24.28 -1.53
N GLY A 163 4.20 23.11 -1.83
CA GLY A 163 4.68 21.82 -1.35
C GLY A 163 4.14 21.42 0.03
N ASP A 164 3.18 22.18 0.59
CA ASP A 164 2.61 21.87 1.90
C ASP A 164 1.47 20.86 1.79
N PRO A 165 1.46 19.79 2.62
CA PRO A 165 0.40 18.80 2.62
C PRO A 165 -0.93 19.40 3.08
N GLN A 166 -2.03 18.90 2.54
CA GLN A 166 -3.38 19.31 2.91
C GLN A 166 -4.07 18.25 3.79
N GLY A 167 -4.94 18.69 4.70
CA GLY A 167 -5.80 17.80 5.48
C GLY A 167 -7.02 17.31 4.68
N ASN A 168 -7.74 16.34 5.24
CA ASN A 168 -8.96 15.74 4.67
C ASN A 168 -8.78 15.30 3.20
N SER A 169 -7.68 14.63 2.90
CA SER A 169 -7.36 14.16 1.56
C SER A 169 -7.31 12.64 1.52
N VAL A 170 -7.75 12.07 0.40
CA VAL A 170 -7.68 10.62 0.14
C VAL A 170 -7.39 10.41 -1.33
N GLY A 171 -6.45 9.53 -1.64
CA GLY A 171 -6.21 9.14 -3.01
C GLY A 171 -5.52 7.80 -3.13
N ARG A 172 -5.74 7.18 -4.30
CA ARG A 172 -5.20 5.86 -4.64
C ARG A 172 -4.62 5.86 -6.03
N ALA A 173 -3.60 5.04 -6.25
CA ALA A 173 -3.11 4.69 -7.58
C ALA A 173 -3.11 3.17 -7.70
N LEU A 174 -3.79 2.64 -8.71
CA LEU A 174 -3.84 1.21 -8.99
C LEU A 174 -3.14 0.93 -10.32
N PHE A 175 -2.44 -0.19 -10.41
CA PHE A 175 -1.95 -0.65 -11.69
C PHE A 175 -3.13 -0.99 -12.62
N TYR A 176 -3.06 -0.56 -13.87
CA TYR A 176 -4.20 -0.62 -14.78
C TYR A 176 -4.66 -2.06 -15.08
N ALA A 177 -3.72 -2.96 -15.37
CA ALA A 177 -4.04 -4.33 -15.74
C ALA A 177 -4.42 -5.17 -14.49
N PRO A 178 -5.48 -5.99 -14.56
CA PRO A 178 -5.74 -7.01 -13.56
C PRO A 178 -4.56 -7.97 -13.39
N VAL A 179 -4.30 -8.38 -12.16
CA VAL A 179 -3.25 -9.33 -11.78
C VAL A 179 -3.90 -10.66 -11.44
N HIS A 180 -3.38 -11.74 -12.03
CA HIS A 180 -3.73 -13.11 -11.69
C HIS A 180 -2.84 -13.56 -10.53
N ILE A 181 -3.37 -13.63 -9.31
CA ILE A 181 -2.54 -13.83 -8.10
C ILE A 181 -2.53 -15.27 -7.58
N TRP A 182 -3.48 -16.09 -8.00
CA TRP A 182 -3.49 -17.53 -7.78
C TRP A 182 -4.29 -18.20 -8.89
N GLU A 183 -4.09 -19.50 -9.10
CA GLU A 183 -4.92 -20.33 -9.98
C GLU A 183 -4.98 -21.73 -9.37
N LYS A 184 -6.08 -22.47 -9.56
CA LYS A 184 -6.20 -23.85 -9.03
C LYS A 184 -5.10 -24.80 -9.53
N SER A 185 -4.58 -24.56 -10.74
CA SER A 185 -3.52 -25.38 -11.35
C SER A 185 -2.10 -24.97 -10.92
N ALA A 186 -1.97 -23.82 -10.23
CA ALA A 186 -0.69 -23.29 -9.80
C ALA A 186 -0.12 -24.11 -8.64
N VAL A 187 1.11 -24.57 -8.81
CA VAL A 187 1.92 -25.21 -7.76
C VAL A 187 2.45 -24.17 -6.79
N VAL A 188 2.89 -23.04 -7.34
CA VAL A 188 3.42 -21.91 -6.56
C VAL A 188 2.90 -20.62 -7.16
N ALA A 189 2.36 -19.76 -6.30
CA ALA A 189 2.07 -18.37 -6.58
C ALA A 189 2.90 -17.49 -5.63
N SER A 190 3.50 -16.45 -6.16
CA SER A 190 4.25 -15.48 -5.36
C SER A 190 4.11 -14.08 -5.93
N PHE A 191 4.22 -13.08 -5.06
CA PHE A 191 4.41 -11.71 -5.50
C PHE A 191 5.42 -10.99 -4.60
N ASP A 192 6.04 -10.00 -5.21
CA ASP A 192 6.93 -9.05 -4.56
C ASP A 192 6.52 -7.64 -4.98
N ALA A 193 6.40 -6.73 -4.03
CA ALA A 193 6.17 -5.32 -4.27
C ALA A 193 7.29 -4.51 -3.59
N THR A 194 7.74 -3.45 -4.24
CA THR A 194 8.68 -2.51 -3.64
C THR A 194 8.26 -1.11 -3.99
N PHE A 195 8.22 -0.21 -3.01
CA PHE A 195 8.03 1.21 -3.29
C PHE A 195 8.91 2.07 -2.39
N THR A 196 9.29 3.23 -2.91
CA THR A 196 9.99 4.25 -2.14
C THR A 196 9.07 5.44 -1.94
N PHE A 197 9.10 6.00 -0.73
CA PHE A 197 8.18 7.04 -0.32
C PHE A 197 8.90 8.16 0.42
N LEU A 198 8.29 9.34 0.41
CA LEU A 198 8.69 10.50 1.18
C LEU A 198 7.48 11.05 1.94
N ILE A 199 7.50 10.84 3.25
CA ILE A 199 6.55 11.44 4.18
C ILE A 199 7.19 12.67 4.81
N LYS A 200 6.56 13.83 4.66
CA LYS A 200 6.97 15.10 5.26
C LYS A 200 5.74 15.78 5.87
N SER A 201 5.89 16.30 7.07
CA SER A 201 4.86 17.11 7.71
C SER A 201 5.48 18.36 8.33
N PRO A 202 4.80 19.53 8.27
CA PRO A 202 5.19 20.69 9.04
C PRO A 202 4.87 20.53 10.54
N ASP A 203 4.00 19.58 10.89
CA ASP A 203 3.49 19.36 12.23
C ASP A 203 4.30 18.28 12.97
N ARG A 204 4.21 18.26 14.31
CA ARG A 204 4.84 17.20 15.14
C ARG A 204 4.13 15.85 15.03
N GLU A 205 2.86 15.87 14.64
CA GLU A 205 1.98 14.71 14.55
C GLU A 205 1.55 14.55 13.08
N PRO A 206 2.35 13.85 12.26
CA PRO A 206 1.99 13.52 10.89
C PRO A 206 0.89 12.46 10.88
N ALA A 207 0.01 12.51 9.88
CA ALA A 207 -1.07 11.54 9.70
C ALA A 207 -1.51 11.48 8.21
N ASP A 208 -2.15 10.40 7.76
CA ASP A 208 -2.52 9.20 8.54
C ASP A 208 -1.68 7.99 8.14
N GLY A 209 -1.35 7.83 6.85
CA GLY A 209 -0.45 6.76 6.43
C GLY A 209 -0.46 6.51 4.92
N ILE A 210 0.38 5.57 4.51
CA ILE A 210 0.46 5.02 3.15
C ILE A 210 0.24 3.52 3.24
N THR A 211 -0.52 2.94 2.32
CA THR A 211 -0.74 1.50 2.25
C THR A 211 -0.41 0.96 0.87
N PHE A 212 0.18 -0.24 0.83
CA PHE A 212 0.09 -1.10 -0.35
C PHE A 212 -1.11 -2.02 -0.17
N PHE A 213 -1.95 -2.16 -1.19
CA PHE A 213 -3.14 -2.99 -1.09
C PHE A 213 -3.39 -3.85 -2.33
N ILE A 214 -4.11 -4.94 -2.11
CA ILE A 214 -4.64 -5.84 -3.12
C ILE A 214 -6.15 -5.91 -2.92
N ALA A 215 -6.91 -5.71 -4.00
CA ALA A 215 -8.37 -5.68 -3.94
C ALA A 215 -9.02 -6.29 -5.19
N ASN A 216 -10.34 -6.49 -5.13
CA ASN A 216 -11.16 -6.78 -6.31
C ASN A 216 -10.91 -5.76 -7.43
N THR A 217 -11.01 -6.22 -8.68
CA THR A 217 -10.59 -5.44 -9.85
C THR A 217 -11.35 -4.13 -10.01
N ASP A 218 -12.59 -4.05 -9.55
CA ASP A 218 -13.49 -2.90 -9.62
C ASP A 218 -13.48 -2.00 -8.37
N THR A 219 -12.51 -2.18 -7.47
CA THR A 219 -12.42 -1.42 -6.21
C THR A 219 -12.48 0.11 -6.41
N THR A 220 -13.20 0.78 -5.50
CA THR A 220 -13.28 2.25 -5.43
C THR A 220 -13.04 2.73 -3.99
N ILE A 221 -12.69 4.01 -3.82
CA ILE A 221 -12.50 4.59 -2.48
C ILE A 221 -13.85 4.55 -1.75
N PRO A 222 -13.96 3.90 -0.58
CA PRO A 222 -15.20 3.91 0.18
C PRO A 222 -15.56 5.33 0.64
N SER A 223 -16.85 5.65 0.69
CA SER A 223 -17.29 6.97 1.16
C SER A 223 -16.86 7.19 2.61
N GLY A 224 -16.23 8.34 2.89
CA GLY A 224 -15.81 8.71 4.25
C GLY A 224 -14.57 7.97 4.77
N SER A 225 -13.86 7.21 3.93
CA SER A 225 -12.66 6.45 4.33
C SER A 225 -11.38 7.31 4.42
N GLY A 226 -11.50 8.61 4.69
CA GLY A 226 -10.35 9.48 4.93
C GLY A 226 -9.74 9.27 6.31
N GLY A 227 -8.58 9.87 6.56
CA GLY A 227 -7.84 9.72 7.82
C GLY A 227 -7.56 8.26 8.17
N ARG A 228 -7.77 7.88 9.44
CA ARG A 228 -7.58 6.54 10.01
C ARG A 228 -8.07 5.33 9.20
N LEU A 229 -8.95 5.49 8.21
CA LEU A 229 -9.47 4.40 7.36
C LEU A 229 -8.67 4.20 6.06
N LEU A 230 -7.63 5.02 5.86
CA LEU A 230 -6.56 4.86 4.86
C LEU A 230 -7.02 4.74 3.40
N GLY A 231 -8.24 5.18 3.06
CA GLY A 231 -8.80 5.07 1.72
C GLY A 231 -9.24 3.65 1.35
N LEU A 232 -9.26 2.73 2.32
CA LEU A 232 -9.45 1.30 2.11
C LEU A 232 -10.76 0.80 2.70
N PHE A 233 -11.09 1.18 3.94
CA PHE A 233 -12.18 0.56 4.68
C PHE A 233 -13.36 1.52 4.86
N PRO A 234 -14.62 1.04 4.73
CA PRO A 234 -15.80 1.87 4.93
C PRO A 234 -16.07 2.19 6.41
N ASP A 235 -15.51 1.39 7.32
CA ASP A 235 -15.67 1.50 8.77
C ASP A 235 -14.47 0.87 9.49
N ALA A 236 -14.47 0.94 10.82
CA ALA A 236 -13.38 0.49 11.68
C ALA A 236 -13.66 -0.84 12.42
N ASN A 237 -14.53 -1.68 11.86
CA ASN A 237 -14.82 -3.00 12.43
C ASN A 237 -13.76 -4.04 12.10
#